data_AF-A0A972EJ95-F1
#
_entry.id   AF-A0A972EJ95-F1
#
_cell.length_a   1.000
_cell.length_b   1.000
_cell.length_c   1.000
_cell.angle_alpha   90.00
_cell.angle_beta   90.00
_cell.angle_gamma   90.00
#
_symmetry.space_group_name_H-M   'P 1'
#
loop_
_entity.id
_entity.type
_entity.pdbx_description
1 polymer ?
#
loop_
_entity_poly.entity_id
_entity_poly.type
_entity_poly.pdbx_seq_one_letter_code
_entity_poly.pdbx_strand_id
1 'polypeptide(L)' 'MKYKIIFKDGVDKVEKELLRKIQSKHNNDIEEINDLYDQLILHGTCDSKIASRIYYVAYTLALENIELILIRVN' A
#
# COMPACT_ATOMS: atom_id res chain seq x y z
N MET A 1 15.46 10.22 -1.88
CA MET A 1 14.34 10.19 -0.94
C MET A 1 13.21 9.32 -1.46
N LYS A 2 12.84 8.34 -0.64
CA LYS A 2 11.95 7.23 -0.98
C LYS A 2 10.99 7.01 0.18
N TYR A 3 9.71 6.82 -0.12
CA TYR A 3 8.65 6.57 0.85
C TYR A 3 8.26 5.11 0.78
N LYS A 4 7.97 4.48 1.92
CA LYS A 4 7.70 3.05 2.02
C LYS A 4 6.54 2.78 2.99
N ILE A 5 5.68 1.82 2.66
CA ILE A 5 4.68 1.24 3.55
C ILE A 5 5.13 -0.16 3.94
N ILE A 6 4.93 -0.51 5.21
CA ILE A 6 5.08 -1.88 5.72
C ILE A 6 3.84 -2.19 6.56
N PHE A 7 3.25 -3.39 6.42
CA PHE A 7 2.19 -3.83 7.33
C PHE A 7 2.76 -4.03 8.74
N LYS A 8 2.07 -3.52 9.76
CA LYS A 8 2.56 -3.55 11.14
C LYS A 8 2.74 -4.98 11.66
N ASP A 9 1.78 -5.85 11.39
CA ASP A 9 1.75 -7.23 11.89
C ASP A 9 2.21 -8.26 10.83
N GLY A 10 2.79 -7.79 9.72
CA GLY A 10 3.22 -8.62 8.60
C GLY A 10 2.10 -8.97 7.60
N VAL A 11 2.49 -9.39 6.39
CA VAL A 11 1.55 -9.63 5.28
C VAL A 11 0.59 -10.79 5.52
N ASP A 12 1.00 -11.79 6.30
CA ASP A 12 0.20 -12.99 6.57
C ASP A 12 -1.04 -12.70 7.44
N LYS A 13 -1.09 -11.51 8.07
CA LYS A 13 -2.23 -11.04 8.86
C LYS A 13 -3.23 -10.22 8.04
N VAL A 14 -2.91 -9.95 6.78
CA VAL A 14 -3.78 -9.18 5.88
C VAL A 14 -4.34 -10.10 4.80
N GLU A 15 -5.67 -10.13 4.67
CA GLU A 15 -6.33 -10.94 3.66
C GLU A 15 -5.99 -10.44 2.25
N LYS A 16 -5.37 -11.31 1.44
CA LYS A 16 -4.99 -10.96 0.05
C LYS A 16 -6.19 -10.58 -0.81
N GLU A 17 -7.35 -11.20 -0.58
CA GLU A 17 -8.59 -10.87 -1.28
C GLU A 17 -9.08 -9.46 -0.95
N LEU A 18 -8.93 -9.02 0.30
CA LEU A 18 -9.23 -7.64 0.70
C LEU A 18 -8.32 -6.66 -0.05
N LEU A 19 -7.00 -6.92 -0.09
CA LEU A 19 -6.06 -6.08 -0.84
C LEU A 19 -6.40 -6.02 -2.34
N ARG A 20 -6.80 -7.14 -2.95
CA ARG A 20 -7.25 -7.18 -4.35
C ARG A 20 -8.54 -6.39 -4.57
N LYS A 21 -9.48 -6.41 -3.63
CA LYS A 21 -10.71 -5.59 -3.69
C LYS A 21 -10.38 -4.10 -3.61
N ILE A 22 -9.51 -3.69 -2.70
CA ILE A 22 -9.04 -2.30 -2.57
C ILE A 22 -8.33 -1.87 -3.86
N GLN A 23 -7.39 -2.68 -4.36
CA GLN A 23 -6.69 -2.42 -5.62
C GLN A 23 -7.68 -2.21 -6.76
N SER A 24 -8.64 -3.12 -6.96
CA SER A 24 -9.65 -3.03 -8.02
C SER A 24 -10.50 -1.77 -7.91
N LYS A 25 -10.89 -1.37 -6.69
CA LYS A 25 -11.68 -0.17 -6.42
C LYS A 25 -10.93 1.12 -6.76
N HIS A 26 -9.61 1.13 -6.62
CA HIS A 26 -8.78 2.33 -6.70
C HIS A 26 -7.78 2.36 -7.87
N ASN A 27 -7.84 1.36 -8.76
CA ASN A 27 -6.85 1.12 -9.81
C ASN A 27 -6.68 2.27 -10.83
N ASN A 28 -7.67 3.16 -10.93
CA ASN A 28 -7.69 4.28 -11.87
C ASN A 28 -7.52 5.64 -11.18
N ASP A 29 -7.40 5.68 -9.86
CA ASP A 29 -7.36 6.94 -9.11
C ASP A 29 -6.01 7.64 -9.23
N ILE A 30 -4.93 6.84 -9.31
CA ILE A 30 -3.56 7.33 -9.39
C ILE A 30 -2.75 6.43 -10.34
N GLU A 31 -1.94 7.04 -11.18
CA GLU A 31 -0.99 6.34 -12.05
C GLU A 31 -0.01 5.47 -11.25
N GLU A 32 0.25 4.24 -11.73
CA GLU A 32 1.11 3.22 -11.09
C GLU A 32 0.63 2.73 -9.71
N ILE A 33 -0.62 3.01 -9.31
CA ILE A 33 -1.12 2.51 -8.02
C ILE A 33 -1.23 0.98 -7.98
N ASN A 34 -1.51 0.35 -9.12
CA ASN A 34 -1.59 -1.11 -9.21
C ASN A 34 -0.27 -1.77 -8.82
N ASP A 35 0.86 -1.24 -9.28
CA ASP A 35 2.19 -1.77 -8.97
C ASP A 35 2.48 -1.71 -7.46
N LEU A 36 2.00 -0.67 -6.78
CA LEU A 36 2.14 -0.54 -5.32
C LEU A 36 1.30 -1.57 -4.57
N TYR A 37 0.08 -1.86 -5.01
CA TYR A 37 -0.72 -2.93 -4.42
C TYR A 37 -0.16 -4.31 -4.72
N ASP A 38 0.37 -4.54 -5.93
CA ASP A 38 1.01 -5.82 -6.27
C ASP A 38 2.24 -6.07 -5.37
N GLN A 39 3.05 -5.03 -5.13
CA GLN A 39 4.15 -5.10 -4.15
C GLN A 39 3.66 -5.42 -2.73
N LEU A 40 2.59 -4.77 -2.26
CA LEU A 40 2.01 -5.06 -0.94
C LEU A 40 1.51 -6.50 -0.83
N ILE A 41 0.83 -7.01 -1.86
CA ILE A 41 0.26 -8.36 -1.88
C ILE A 41 1.36 -9.43 -1.91
N LEU A 42 2.44 -9.18 -2.64
CA LEU A 42 3.55 -10.13 -2.81
C LEU A 42 4.55 -10.08 -1.65
N HIS A 43 4.82 -8.89 -1.10
CA HIS A 43 5.96 -8.66 -0.22
C HIS A 43 5.59 -8.05 1.14
N GLY A 44 4.33 -7.67 1.35
CA GLY A 44 3.91 -6.97 2.56
C GLY A 44 4.41 -5.54 2.68
N THR A 45 4.99 -5.02 1.59
CA THR A 45 5.58 -3.70 1.55
C THR A 45 5.57 -3.14 0.13
N CYS A 46 5.43 -1.82 0.00
CA CYS A 46 5.62 -1.12 -1.26
C CYS A 46 6.36 0.18 -1.04
N ASP A 47 6.91 0.73 -2.11
CA ASP A 47 7.65 1.98 -2.05
C ASP A 47 7.54 2.83 -3.32
N SER A 48 7.74 4.13 -3.15
CA SER A 48 7.77 5.08 -4.26
C SER A 48 8.66 6.28 -3.94
N LYS A 49 9.22 6.90 -4.97
CA LYS A 49 9.85 8.23 -4.86
C LYS A 49 8.81 9.36 -4.80
N ILE A 50 7.56 9.08 -5.19
CA ILE A 50 6.47 10.05 -5.20
C ILE A 50 5.64 9.88 -3.93
N ALA A 51 5.67 10.89 -3.07
CA ALA A 51 5.01 10.84 -1.75
C ALA A 51 3.49 10.64 -1.85
N SER A 52 2.82 11.32 -2.79
CA SER A 52 1.37 11.26 -2.95
C SER A 52 0.86 9.85 -3.24
N ARG A 53 1.61 9.06 -4.02
CA ARG A 53 1.25 7.66 -4.30
C ARG A 53 1.24 6.82 -3.02
N ILE A 54 2.26 6.98 -2.17
CA ILE A 54 2.34 6.28 -0.89
C ILE A 54 1.28 6.77 0.10
N TYR A 55 1.05 8.08 0.20
CA TYR A 55 -0.01 8.60 1.08
C TYR A 55 -1.40 8.14 0.67
N TYR A 56 -1.66 8.03 -0.63
CA TYR A 56 -2.92 7.52 -1.11
C TYR A 56 -3.13 6.04 -0.76
N VAL A 57 -2.12 5.19 -0.98
CA VAL A 57 -2.19 3.78 -0.58
C VAL A 57 -2.33 3.65 0.93
N ALA A 58 -1.65 4.47 1.73
CA ALA A 58 -1.82 4.46 3.18
C ALA A 58 -3.25 4.86 3.59
N TYR A 59 -3.82 5.87 2.93
CA TYR A 59 -5.20 6.31 3.15
C TYR A 59 -6.22 5.21 2.87
N THR A 60 -6.14 4.55 1.71
CA THR A 60 -7.08 3.49 1.31
C THR A 60 -6.97 2.26 2.19
N LEU A 61 -5.76 1.89 2.65
CA LEU A 61 -5.57 0.82 3.62
C LEU A 61 -6.18 1.17 4.99
N ALA A 62 -6.02 2.43 5.43
CA ALA A 62 -6.56 2.90 6.70
C ALA A 62 -8.11 2.92 6.71
N LEU A 63 -8.76 3.20 5.57
CA LEU A 63 -10.23 3.10 5.44
C LEU A 63 -10.77 1.70 5.75
N GLU A 64 -9.97 0.66 5.49
CA GLU A 64 -10.31 -0.74 5.74
C GLU A 64 -9.72 -1.24 7.07
N ASN A 65 -9.28 -0.34 7.95
CA ASN A 65 -8.68 -0.62 9.25
C ASN A 65 -7.40 -1.49 9.20
N ILE A 66 -6.63 -1.41 8.11
CA ILE A 66 -5.36 -2.14 7.99
C ILE A 66 -4.24 -1.28 8.62
N GLU A 67 -3.64 -1.78 9.70
CA GLU A 67 -2.54 -1.08 10.38
C GLU A 67 -1.22 -1.16 9.59
N LEU A 68 -0.53 -0.02 9.50
CA LEU A 68 0.67 0.13 8.68
C LEU A 68 1.69 1.09 9.31
N ILE A 69 2.93 0.96 8.87
CA ILE A 69 4.05 1.84 9.21
C ILE A 69 4.48 2.56 7.93
N LEU A 70 4.52 3.89 7.98
CA LEU A 70 5.01 4.73 6.90
C LEU A 70 6.44 5.21 7.21
N ILE A 71 7.36 4.96 6.29
CA ILE A 71 8.78 5.27 6.45
C ILE A 71 9.24 6.20 5.34
N ARG A 72 10.02 7.23 5.71
CA ARG A 72 10.76 8.09 4.79
C ARG A 72 12.24 7.73 4.86
N VAL A 73 12.77 7.23 3.75
CA VAL A 73 14.17 6.83 3.58
C VAL A 73 14.88 7.91 2.76
N ASN A 74 16.05 8.37 3.22
CA ASN A 74 16.84 9.37 2.51
C ASN A 74 17.43 8.82 1.20
#